data_AF-A0A6M4PUG5-F1
#
_entry.id   AF-A0A6M4PUG5-F1
#
_cell.length_a   1.000
_cell.length_b   1.000
_cell.length_c   1.000
_cell.angle_alpha   90.00
_cell.angle_beta   90.00
_cell.angle_gamma   90.00
#
_symmetry.space_group_name_H-M   'P 1'
#
loop_
_entity.id
_entity.type
_entity.pdbx_description
1 polymer ?
#
loop_
_entity_poly.entity_id
_entity_poly.type
_entity_poly.pdbx_seq_one_letter_code
_entity_poly.pdbx_strand_id
1 'polypeptide(L)'
;MTGSEDSPSFRLAYVPGVTPAKWVRIWNERLPGVPLTLVQVPATEAAEALRAGEADAGFVRLPVDRTFFSAIPLYTETTVVVVPKDHLITAADEVTLADLADEVLFHPLDDVFDWDAPPGEPAFERPATTSDAIELVAANVGLLVVPQSLARLHHRRDLTYRPVVDAPQSSVALSWPEEATTDLVEEFIGIVRGRTVNSTRGRTAVRASADEQRKRSDQGGTRQAQGAKSQAKSSGKPSAKSSGKPGGRAAHARTGGGGKPAKRGKPRRRS
;
A
#
# COMPACT_ATOMS: atom_id res chain seq x y z
N MET A 1 -7.56 25.03 -26.27
CA MET A 1 -7.60 23.62 -25.84
C MET A 1 -6.76 23.51 -24.58
N THR A 2 -7.39 23.51 -23.42
CA THR A 2 -6.72 23.33 -22.12
C THR A 2 -6.32 21.86 -22.01
N GLY A 3 -5.02 21.56 -22.00
CA GLY A 3 -4.53 20.24 -21.67
C GLY A 3 -4.97 19.92 -20.26
N SER A 4 -5.71 18.83 -20.08
CA SER A 4 -5.93 18.23 -18.77
C SER A 4 -4.54 17.89 -18.22
N GLU A 5 -4.07 18.64 -17.23
CA GLU A 5 -2.89 18.25 -16.46
C GLU A 5 -3.26 16.95 -15.75
N ASP A 6 -2.77 15.81 -16.24
CA ASP A 6 -2.89 14.53 -15.55
C ASP A 6 -2.32 14.73 -14.15
N SER A 7 -3.22 14.72 -13.16
CA SER A 7 -2.81 14.88 -11.78
C SER A 7 -1.87 13.71 -11.44
N PRO A 8 -0.68 13.99 -10.86
CA PRO A 8 0.27 12.94 -10.57
C PRO A 8 -0.40 11.89 -9.66
N SER A 9 -0.30 10.62 -10.04
CA SER A 9 -0.80 9.49 -9.26
C SER A 9 0.26 8.39 -9.24
N PHE A 10 0.17 7.49 -8.27
CA PHE A 10 1.10 6.37 -8.12
C PHE A 10 0.33 5.07 -7.97
N ARG A 11 0.56 4.10 -8.86
CA ARG A 11 -0.06 2.78 -8.86
C ARG A 11 0.94 1.77 -8.34
N LEU A 12 0.56 1.09 -7.25
CA LEU A 12 1.38 0.11 -6.59
C LEU A 12 0.72 -1.26 -6.69
N ALA A 13 1.32 -2.14 -7.50
CA ALA A 13 0.93 -3.53 -7.56
C ALA A 13 1.32 -4.27 -6.27
N TYR A 14 0.55 -5.27 -5.85
CA TYR A 14 0.97 -6.18 -4.79
C TYR A 14 0.35 -7.57 -4.98
N VAL A 15 1.17 -8.59 -4.70
CA VAL A 15 0.78 -10.00 -4.81
C VAL A 15 0.11 -10.52 -3.53
N PRO A 16 -0.65 -11.63 -3.59
CA PRO A 16 -1.24 -12.25 -2.40
C PRO A 16 -0.22 -12.53 -1.29
N GLY A 17 -0.65 -12.33 -0.04
CA GLY A 17 0.17 -12.49 1.16
C GLY A 17 0.99 -11.24 1.51
N VAL A 18 1.20 -10.30 0.59
CA VAL A 18 1.93 -9.07 0.90
C VAL A 18 0.99 -8.00 1.48
N THR A 19 1.41 -7.38 2.58
CA THR A 19 0.64 -6.30 3.24
C THR A 19 1.28 -4.93 2.99
N PRO A 20 0.75 -4.10 2.06
CA PRO A 20 1.36 -2.81 1.70
C PRO A 20 1.09 -1.68 2.71
N ALA A 21 0.20 -1.90 3.66
CA ALA A 21 -0.40 -0.86 4.52
C ALA A 21 0.60 0.09 5.18
N LYS A 22 1.75 -0.43 5.66
CA LYS A 22 2.80 0.38 6.28
C LYS A 22 3.32 1.46 5.34
N TRP A 23 3.66 1.09 4.10
CA TRP A 23 4.27 2.03 3.14
C TRP A 23 3.23 2.96 2.53
N VAL A 24 2.00 2.48 2.31
CA VAL A 24 0.87 3.32 1.86
C VAL A 24 0.56 4.42 2.87
N ARG A 25 0.55 4.09 4.17
CA ARG A 25 0.38 5.09 5.23
C ARG A 25 1.44 6.19 5.14
N ILE A 26 2.71 5.80 5.04
CA ILE A 26 3.82 6.77 4.98
C ILE A 26 3.75 7.59 3.69
N TRP A 27 3.35 7.00 2.56
CA TRP A 27 3.13 7.72 1.31
C TRP A 27 2.08 8.82 1.47
N ASN A 28 0.90 8.46 1.97
CA ASN A 28 -0.21 9.41 2.15
C ASN A 28 0.13 10.54 3.13
N GLU A 29 0.98 10.27 4.14
CA GLU A 29 1.49 11.30 5.06
C GLU A 29 2.49 12.25 4.38
N ARG A 30 3.30 11.78 3.43
CA ARG A 30 4.34 12.58 2.76
C ARG A 30 3.87 13.31 1.52
N LEU A 31 2.98 12.68 0.76
CA LEU A 31 2.50 13.13 -0.54
C LEU A 31 0.97 13.18 -0.53
N PRO A 32 0.35 14.02 0.32
CA PRO A 32 -1.11 14.07 0.44
C PRO A 32 -1.82 14.54 -0.84
N GLY A 33 -1.09 15.17 -1.77
CA GLY A 33 -1.59 15.60 -3.08
C GLY A 33 -1.40 14.58 -4.21
N VAL A 34 -0.75 13.44 -3.96
CA VAL A 34 -0.48 12.40 -4.98
C VAL A 34 -1.17 11.11 -4.54
N PRO A 35 -2.36 10.79 -5.06
CA PRO A 35 -3.07 9.57 -4.68
C PRO A 35 -2.25 8.32 -5.01
N LEU A 36 -2.23 7.37 -4.07
CA LEU A 36 -1.69 6.03 -4.28
C LEU A 36 -2.82 5.04 -4.47
N THR A 37 -2.84 4.37 -5.63
CA THR A 37 -3.79 3.31 -5.97
C THR A 37 -3.13 1.96 -5.78
N LEU A 38 -3.76 1.08 -5.01
CA LEU A 38 -3.32 -0.30 -4.86
C LEU A 38 -3.96 -1.18 -5.93
N VAL A 39 -3.13 -1.98 -6.60
CA VAL A 39 -3.58 -2.93 -7.64
C VAL A 39 -3.20 -4.33 -7.18
N GLN A 40 -4.18 -5.14 -6.81
CA GLN A 40 -3.90 -6.53 -6.45
C GLN A 40 -3.75 -7.36 -7.73
N VAL A 41 -2.65 -8.09 -7.85
CA VAL A 41 -2.34 -8.90 -9.04
C VAL A 41 -1.95 -10.32 -8.62
N PRO A 42 -2.32 -11.37 -9.37
CA PRO A 42 -1.77 -12.71 -9.17
C PRO A 42 -0.25 -12.69 -9.18
N ALA A 43 0.38 -13.58 -8.39
CA ALA A 43 1.85 -13.61 -8.29
C ALA A 43 2.50 -13.92 -9.66
N THR A 44 1.87 -14.78 -10.45
CA THR A 44 2.29 -15.17 -11.80
C THR A 44 2.19 -14.03 -12.83
N GLU A 45 1.26 -13.09 -12.65
CA GLU A 45 0.99 -12.00 -13.59
C GLU A 45 1.73 -10.70 -13.21
N ALA A 46 2.28 -10.61 -11.99
CA ALA A 46 2.83 -9.38 -11.46
C ALA A 46 3.95 -8.77 -12.32
N ALA A 47 4.81 -9.60 -12.91
CA ALA A 47 5.87 -9.13 -13.79
C ALA A 47 5.30 -8.57 -15.11
N GLU A 48 4.28 -9.21 -15.68
CA GLU A 48 3.65 -8.73 -16.92
C GLU A 48 2.89 -7.42 -16.69
N ALA A 49 2.15 -7.30 -15.59
CA ALA A 49 1.47 -6.06 -15.21
C ALA A 49 2.45 -4.87 -15.07
N LEU A 50 3.64 -5.10 -14.51
CA LEU A 50 4.68 -4.07 -14.43
C LEU A 50 5.30 -3.75 -15.81
N ARG A 51 5.52 -4.76 -16.67
CA ARG A 51 6.00 -4.53 -18.05
C ARG A 51 5.00 -3.74 -18.89
N ALA A 52 3.72 -4.02 -18.72
CA ALA A 52 2.63 -3.34 -19.40
C ALA A 52 2.38 -1.92 -18.87
N GLY A 53 3.06 -1.50 -17.80
CA GLY A 53 2.87 -0.20 -17.18
C GLY A 53 1.49 -0.06 -16.52
N GLU A 54 0.88 -1.16 -16.07
CA GLU A 54 -0.39 -1.16 -15.32
C GLU A 54 -0.20 -0.68 -13.87
N ALA A 55 1.03 -0.82 -13.36
CA ALA A 55 1.50 -0.23 -12.12
C ALA A 55 2.89 0.37 -12.28
N ASP A 56 3.22 1.35 -11.46
CA ASP A 56 4.50 2.07 -11.52
C ASP A 56 5.59 1.35 -10.72
N ALA A 57 5.19 0.61 -9.69
CA ALA A 57 6.03 -0.33 -8.95
C ALA A 57 5.16 -1.46 -8.38
N GLY A 58 5.79 -2.54 -7.92
CA GLY A 58 5.09 -3.69 -7.37
C GLY A 58 5.80 -4.30 -6.16
N PHE A 59 5.03 -4.74 -5.16
CA PHE A 59 5.51 -5.71 -4.21
C PHE A 59 5.31 -7.12 -4.76
N VAL A 60 6.42 -7.73 -5.16
CA VAL A 60 6.45 -9.01 -5.89
C VAL A 60 7.32 -10.01 -5.14
N ARG A 61 7.20 -11.28 -5.52
CA ARG A 61 8.10 -12.34 -5.04
C ARG A 61 9.29 -12.47 -5.96
N LEU A 62 10.45 -12.74 -5.38
CA LEU A 62 11.67 -13.09 -6.11
C LEU A 62 11.64 -14.57 -6.51
N PRO A 63 12.30 -14.96 -7.60
CA PRO A 63 13.12 -14.12 -8.48
C PRO A 63 12.31 -13.23 -9.43
N VAL A 64 12.91 -12.12 -9.85
CA VAL A 64 12.43 -11.29 -10.97
C VAL A 64 13.53 -11.16 -12.01
N ASP A 65 13.16 -10.93 -13.26
CA ASP A 65 14.09 -10.68 -14.35
C ASP A 65 14.86 -9.37 -14.13
N ARG A 66 16.09 -9.49 -13.64
CA ARG A 66 16.99 -8.37 -13.33
C ARG A 66 17.54 -7.65 -14.56
N THR A 67 17.29 -8.14 -15.77
CA THR A 67 17.67 -7.44 -17.00
C THR A 67 16.66 -6.36 -17.39
N PHE A 68 15.43 -6.48 -16.90
CA PHE A 68 14.35 -5.51 -17.13
C PHE A 68 13.97 -4.76 -15.85
N PHE A 69 14.01 -5.44 -14.70
CA PHE A 69 13.55 -4.90 -13.43
C PHE A 69 14.68 -4.55 -12.48
N SER A 70 14.57 -3.35 -11.93
CA SER A 70 15.17 -3.06 -10.64
C SER A 70 14.34 -3.71 -9.52
N ALA A 71 15.01 -4.16 -8.46
CA ALA A 71 14.34 -4.71 -7.29
C ALA A 71 15.14 -4.54 -5.99
N ILE A 72 14.43 -4.23 -4.91
CA ILE A 72 14.95 -4.09 -3.55
C ILE A 72 14.29 -5.17 -2.68
N PRO A 73 15.05 -6.19 -2.21
CA PRO A 73 14.54 -7.16 -1.24
C PRO A 73 14.06 -6.46 0.04
N LEU A 74 12.91 -6.88 0.55
CA LEU A 74 12.30 -6.28 1.75
C LEU A 74 12.39 -7.21 2.94
N TYR A 75 11.92 -8.44 2.77
CA TYR A 75 11.94 -9.47 3.79
C TYR A 75 11.81 -10.85 3.13
N THR A 76 12.28 -11.86 3.85
CA THR A 76 12.12 -13.26 3.49
C THR A 76 11.09 -13.87 4.43
N GLU A 77 10.20 -14.68 3.87
CA GLU A 77 9.12 -15.30 4.60
C GLU A 77 9.50 -16.71 5.04
N THR A 78 9.04 -17.06 6.24
CA THR A 78 9.09 -18.45 6.72
C THR A 78 8.19 -19.32 5.86
N THR A 79 8.71 -20.46 5.42
CA THR A 79 7.96 -21.50 4.72
C THR A 79 7.28 -22.39 5.74
N VAL A 80 6.02 -22.71 5.50
CA VAL A 80 5.19 -23.53 6.39
C VAL A 80 4.41 -24.57 5.61
N VAL A 81 4.15 -25.71 6.20
CA VAL A 81 3.16 -26.68 5.71
C VAL A 81 1.83 -26.39 6.39
N VAL A 82 0.76 -26.29 5.59
CA VAL A 82 -0.62 -26.15 6.04
C VAL A 82 -1.23 -27.53 6.15
N VAL A 83 -1.82 -27.82 7.31
CA VAL A 83 -2.34 -29.14 7.67
C VAL A 83 -3.67 -29.02 8.44
N PRO A 84 -4.54 -30.04 8.39
CA PRO A 84 -5.65 -30.19 9.32
C PRO A 84 -5.18 -30.24 10.77
N LYS A 85 -5.97 -29.71 11.71
CA LYS A 85 -5.59 -29.63 13.13
C LYS A 85 -5.39 -30.96 13.83
N ASP A 86 -5.95 -32.02 13.30
CA ASP A 86 -5.86 -33.40 13.76
C ASP A 86 -4.80 -34.23 13.01
N HIS A 87 -4.05 -33.60 12.10
CA HIS A 87 -2.97 -34.26 11.36
C HIS A 87 -1.77 -34.62 12.25
N LEU A 88 -1.08 -35.73 11.98
CA LEU A 88 0.04 -36.24 12.78
C LEU A 88 1.19 -35.22 12.91
N ILE A 89 1.49 -34.50 11.82
CA ILE A 89 2.49 -33.41 11.77
C ILE A 89 2.29 -32.36 12.87
N THR A 90 1.06 -32.17 13.36
CA THR A 90 0.79 -31.18 14.42
C THR A 90 1.43 -31.53 15.77
N ALA A 91 1.89 -32.77 15.95
CA ALA A 91 2.62 -33.22 17.13
C ALA A 91 4.04 -32.66 17.25
N ALA A 92 4.62 -32.16 16.15
CA ALA A 92 5.90 -31.46 16.14
C ALA A 92 5.69 -29.94 16.09
N ASP A 93 6.65 -29.16 16.61
CA ASP A 93 6.62 -27.69 16.51
C ASP A 93 7.11 -27.18 15.15
N GLU A 94 7.96 -27.96 14.48
CA GLU A 94 8.51 -27.74 13.13
C GLU A 94 8.76 -29.10 12.45
N VAL A 95 8.86 -29.10 11.12
CA VAL A 95 9.10 -30.31 10.32
C VAL A 95 10.15 -30.06 9.23
N THR A 96 10.63 -31.15 8.64
CA THR A 96 11.50 -31.16 7.47
C THR A 96 10.73 -31.61 6.23
N LEU A 97 11.29 -31.40 5.03
CA LEU A 97 10.76 -31.96 3.79
C LEU A 97 10.73 -33.49 3.81
N ALA A 98 11.67 -34.12 4.52
CA ALA A 98 11.71 -35.58 4.69
C ALA A 98 10.51 -36.10 5.49
N ASP A 99 10.02 -35.34 6.47
CA ASP A 99 8.81 -35.69 7.23
C ASP A 99 7.54 -35.61 6.37
N LEU A 100 7.60 -34.93 5.22
CA LEU A 100 6.51 -34.79 4.25
C LEU A 100 6.62 -35.75 3.06
N ALA A 101 7.65 -36.59 3.00
CA ALA A 101 7.98 -37.38 1.81
C ALA A 101 6.90 -38.40 1.43
N ASP A 102 6.19 -38.94 2.42
CA ASP A 102 5.12 -39.94 2.24
C ASP A 102 3.71 -39.31 2.23
N GLU A 103 3.62 -37.98 2.31
CA GLU A 103 2.34 -37.26 2.30
C GLU A 103 1.97 -36.82 0.88
N VAL A 104 0.67 -36.71 0.59
CA VAL A 104 0.22 -36.12 -0.68
C VAL A 104 0.33 -34.61 -0.60
N LEU A 105 1.14 -34.00 -1.46
CA LEU A 105 1.39 -32.56 -1.49
C LEU A 105 0.76 -31.92 -2.73
N PHE A 106 0.05 -30.80 -2.51
CA PHE A 106 -0.47 -29.97 -3.58
C PHE A 106 0.58 -28.97 -4.08
N HIS A 107 0.67 -28.86 -5.40
CA HIS A 107 1.46 -27.84 -6.10
C HIS A 107 0.53 -27.03 -7.00
N PRO A 108 -0.06 -25.93 -6.51
CA PRO A 108 -0.99 -25.15 -7.32
C PRO A 108 -0.29 -24.50 -8.51
N LEU A 109 -1.04 -24.06 -9.53
CA LEU A 109 -0.44 -23.41 -10.71
C LEU A 109 0.14 -22.03 -10.40
N ASP A 110 -0.27 -21.41 -9.29
CA ASP A 110 0.25 -20.15 -8.77
C ASP A 110 1.31 -20.33 -7.65
N ASP A 111 1.91 -21.52 -7.55
CA ASP A 111 3.00 -21.78 -6.59
C ASP A 111 4.12 -20.75 -6.77
N VAL A 112 4.61 -20.26 -5.65
CA VAL A 112 5.56 -19.15 -5.56
C VAL A 112 6.96 -19.60 -5.17
N PHE A 113 7.17 -20.90 -4.99
CA PHE A 113 8.47 -21.48 -4.74
C PHE A 113 9.11 -21.97 -6.03
N ASP A 114 10.42 -21.79 -6.11
CA ASP A 114 11.26 -22.34 -7.16
C ASP A 114 11.83 -23.67 -6.67
N TRP A 115 11.05 -24.74 -6.84
CA TRP A 115 11.43 -26.09 -6.41
C TRP A 115 12.35 -26.74 -7.44
N ASP A 116 13.50 -27.26 -7.01
CA ASP A 116 14.28 -28.19 -7.84
C ASP A 116 13.48 -29.49 -8.08
N ALA A 117 12.88 -30.00 -7.00
CA ALA A 117 11.94 -31.11 -7.00
C ALA A 117 10.88 -30.83 -5.91
N PRO A 118 9.59 -30.77 -6.24
CA PRO A 118 8.55 -30.59 -5.24
C PRO A 118 8.51 -31.76 -4.24
N PRO A 119 8.28 -31.51 -2.94
CA PRO A 119 8.32 -32.55 -1.90
C PRO A 119 7.04 -33.40 -1.89
N GLY A 120 7.14 -34.58 -1.26
CA GLY A 120 6.00 -35.48 -1.06
C GLY A 120 5.55 -36.22 -2.31
N GLU A 121 4.45 -36.96 -2.17
CA GLU A 121 3.77 -37.57 -3.30
C GLU A 121 2.94 -36.53 -4.05
N PRO A 122 3.08 -36.41 -5.39
CA PRO A 122 2.31 -35.43 -6.14
C PRO A 122 0.83 -35.79 -6.14
N ALA A 123 -0.02 -34.82 -5.84
CA ALA A 123 -1.46 -34.97 -6.03
C ALA A 123 -1.80 -35.29 -7.51
N PHE A 124 -2.87 -36.07 -7.72
CA PHE A 124 -3.32 -36.48 -9.06
C PHE A 124 -3.60 -35.29 -10.00
N GLU A 125 -4.17 -34.21 -9.45
CA GLU A 125 -4.45 -32.98 -10.16
C GLU A 125 -3.85 -31.79 -9.40
N ARG A 126 -3.33 -30.83 -10.16
CA ARG A 126 -2.81 -29.58 -9.62
C ARG A 126 -3.95 -28.57 -9.49
N PRO A 127 -4.22 -28.04 -8.29
CA PRO A 127 -5.20 -26.98 -8.11
C PRO A 127 -4.83 -25.73 -8.91
N ALA A 128 -5.83 -25.01 -9.43
CA ALA A 128 -5.57 -23.80 -10.21
C ALA A 128 -4.94 -22.70 -9.35
N THR A 129 -5.38 -22.56 -8.10
CA THR A 129 -4.88 -21.54 -7.17
C THR A 129 -4.49 -22.12 -5.83
N THR A 130 -3.67 -21.38 -5.09
CA THR A 130 -3.33 -21.66 -3.69
C THR A 130 -4.60 -21.72 -2.82
N SER A 131 -5.61 -20.90 -3.13
CA SER A 131 -6.88 -20.93 -2.41
C SER A 131 -7.64 -22.24 -2.63
N ASP A 132 -7.64 -22.76 -3.86
CA ASP A 132 -8.29 -24.04 -4.17
C ASP A 132 -7.56 -25.20 -3.48
N ALA A 133 -6.23 -25.16 -3.45
CA ALA A 133 -5.42 -26.14 -2.72
C ALA A 133 -5.75 -26.13 -1.22
N ILE A 134 -5.94 -24.95 -0.60
CA ILE A 134 -6.33 -24.85 0.81
C ILE A 134 -7.68 -25.52 1.10
N GLU A 135 -8.65 -25.42 0.18
CA GLU A 135 -9.94 -26.12 0.34
C GLU A 135 -9.78 -27.64 0.31
N LEU A 136 -8.87 -28.16 -0.52
CA LEU A 136 -8.56 -29.59 -0.56
C LEU A 136 -7.80 -30.06 0.69
N VAL A 137 -6.90 -29.23 1.24
CA VAL A 137 -6.25 -29.50 2.53
C VAL A 137 -7.30 -29.57 3.63
N ALA A 138 -8.27 -28.66 3.66
CA ALA A 138 -9.36 -28.69 4.63
C ALA A 138 -10.27 -29.92 4.50
N ALA A 139 -10.38 -30.49 3.31
CA ALA A 139 -11.05 -31.75 3.06
C ALA A 139 -10.20 -32.99 3.41
N ASN A 140 -9.00 -32.79 3.99
CA ASN A 140 -8.05 -33.84 4.37
C ASN A 140 -7.64 -34.74 3.18
N VAL A 141 -7.52 -34.15 1.99
CA VAL A 141 -7.12 -34.85 0.74
C VAL A 141 -5.59 -34.87 0.58
N GLY A 142 -4.91 -33.88 1.16
CA GLY A 142 -3.45 -33.72 1.08
C GLY A 142 -3.02 -32.48 1.86
N LEU A 143 -1.75 -32.13 1.75
CA LEU A 143 -1.10 -31.02 2.44
C LEU A 143 -0.62 -29.97 1.44
N LEU A 144 -0.23 -28.79 1.94
CA LEU A 144 0.25 -27.71 1.08
C LEU A 144 1.38 -26.94 1.76
N VAL A 145 2.51 -26.77 1.06
CA VAL A 145 3.62 -25.93 1.52
C VAL A 145 3.48 -24.54 0.91
N VAL A 146 3.48 -23.50 1.74
CA VAL A 146 3.32 -22.09 1.33
C VAL A 146 4.16 -21.14 2.20
N PRO A 147 4.43 -19.90 1.76
CA PRO A 147 4.87 -18.85 2.66
C PRO A 147 3.85 -18.60 3.78
N GLN A 148 4.32 -18.30 4.98
CA GLN A 148 3.46 -18.09 6.15
C GLN A 148 2.43 -16.95 5.94
N SER A 149 2.70 -15.95 5.09
CA SER A 149 1.68 -14.97 4.75
C SER A 149 0.48 -15.55 4.01
N LEU A 150 0.67 -16.51 3.09
CA LEU A 150 -0.43 -17.15 2.37
C LEU A 150 -1.24 -18.06 3.31
N ALA A 151 -0.56 -18.81 4.19
CA ALA A 151 -1.23 -19.57 5.25
C ALA A 151 -2.09 -18.68 6.15
N ARG A 152 -1.62 -17.45 6.47
CA ARG A 152 -2.40 -16.46 7.24
C ARG A 152 -3.53 -15.83 6.43
N LEU A 153 -3.30 -15.57 5.14
CA LEU A 153 -4.30 -15.01 4.24
C LEU A 153 -5.51 -15.94 4.10
N HIS A 154 -5.26 -17.24 3.95
CA HIS A 154 -6.28 -18.29 3.81
C HIS A 154 -6.60 -19.00 5.13
N HIS A 155 -6.31 -18.36 6.27
CA HIS A 155 -6.52 -18.98 7.57
C HIS A 155 -7.99 -19.36 7.80
N ARG A 156 -8.20 -20.57 8.30
CA ARG A 156 -9.50 -21.12 8.71
C ARG A 156 -9.37 -21.95 9.98
N ARG A 157 -10.50 -22.19 10.67
CA ARG A 157 -10.50 -22.70 12.06
C ARG A 157 -10.10 -24.17 12.20
N ASP A 158 -10.25 -24.95 11.15
CA ASP A 158 -9.96 -26.39 11.03
C ASP A 158 -8.53 -26.66 10.54
N LEU A 159 -7.83 -25.64 10.04
CA LEU A 159 -6.43 -25.74 9.63
C LEU A 159 -5.46 -25.12 10.64
N THR A 160 -4.22 -25.57 10.58
CA THR A 160 -3.07 -24.98 11.24
C THR A 160 -1.85 -25.08 10.31
N TYR A 161 -0.69 -24.60 10.77
CA TYR A 161 0.54 -24.73 10.01
C TYR A 161 1.75 -25.00 10.91
N ARG A 162 2.79 -25.60 10.33
CA ARG A 162 4.10 -25.84 10.97
C ARG A 162 5.23 -25.32 10.08
N PRO A 163 6.25 -24.65 10.63
CA PRO A 163 7.45 -24.29 9.87
C PRO A 163 8.09 -25.51 9.21
N VAL A 164 8.56 -25.33 7.97
CA VAL A 164 9.39 -26.31 7.26
C VAL A 164 10.80 -25.75 7.18
N VAL A 165 11.75 -26.34 7.90
CA VAL A 165 13.04 -25.70 8.19
C VAL A 165 14.07 -25.80 7.06
N ASP A 166 13.89 -26.78 6.16
CA ASP A 166 14.77 -27.10 5.04
C ASP A 166 14.09 -26.88 3.67
N ALA A 167 12.94 -26.21 3.66
CA ALA A 167 12.27 -25.79 2.42
C ALA A 167 12.86 -24.49 1.84
N PRO A 168 12.76 -24.28 0.51
CA PRO A 168 13.05 -23.00 -0.10
C PRO A 168 12.25 -21.87 0.56
N GLN A 169 12.88 -20.72 0.74
CA GLN A 169 12.23 -19.54 1.31
C GLN A 169 11.72 -18.61 0.20
N SER A 170 10.59 -17.93 0.44
CA SER A 170 10.07 -16.94 -0.50
C SER A 170 10.44 -15.53 -0.05
N SER A 171 11.05 -14.75 -0.95
CA SER A 171 11.47 -13.37 -0.65
C SER A 171 10.59 -12.36 -1.34
N VAL A 172 10.10 -11.37 -0.58
CA VAL A 172 9.31 -10.25 -1.09
C VAL A 172 10.22 -9.08 -1.38
N ALA A 173 10.05 -8.47 -2.56
CA ALA A 173 10.80 -7.30 -3.01
C ALA A 173 9.87 -6.18 -3.48
N LEU A 174 10.34 -4.94 -3.36
CA LEU A 174 9.84 -3.86 -4.21
C LEU A 174 10.51 -4.00 -5.57
N SER A 175 9.76 -3.99 -6.67
CA SER A 175 10.29 -4.06 -8.03
C SER A 175 9.61 -3.06 -8.96
N TRP A 176 10.34 -2.56 -9.95
CA TRP A 176 9.86 -1.63 -10.96
C TRP A 176 10.73 -1.76 -12.24
N PRO A 177 10.20 -1.42 -13.43
CA PRO A 177 11.00 -1.40 -14.66
C PRO A 177 12.17 -0.41 -14.52
N GLU A 178 13.39 -0.83 -14.82
CA GLU A 178 14.58 0.00 -14.61
C GLU A 178 14.52 1.32 -15.39
N GLU A 179 14.06 1.25 -16.64
CA GLU A 179 13.88 2.41 -17.52
C GLU A 179 12.78 3.38 -17.06
N ALA A 180 11.90 2.95 -16.16
CA ALA A 180 10.77 3.74 -15.64
C ALA A 180 11.01 4.25 -14.21
N THR A 181 12.27 4.53 -13.84
CA THR A 181 12.61 5.10 -12.53
C THR A 181 12.26 6.59 -12.47
N THR A 182 10.99 6.89 -12.18
CA THR A 182 10.47 8.26 -12.03
C THR A 182 10.74 8.85 -10.64
N ASP A 183 10.55 10.17 -10.48
CA ASP A 183 10.66 10.85 -9.18
C ASP A 183 9.74 10.25 -8.11
N LEU A 184 8.53 9.80 -8.50
CA LEU A 184 7.58 9.16 -7.60
C LEU A 184 8.06 7.76 -7.18
N VAL A 185 8.65 6.99 -8.09
CA VAL A 185 9.30 5.71 -7.78
C VAL A 185 10.47 5.93 -6.82
N GLU A 186 11.30 6.94 -7.04
CA GLU A 186 12.43 7.29 -6.15
C GLU A 186 11.99 7.72 -4.75
N GLU A 187 10.89 8.46 -4.63
CA GLU A 187 10.30 8.80 -3.34
C GLU A 187 9.74 7.55 -2.65
N PHE A 188 9.05 6.65 -3.37
CA PHE A 188 8.56 5.40 -2.81
C PHE A 188 9.69 4.48 -2.35
N ILE A 189 10.78 4.38 -3.13
CA ILE A 189 12.01 3.70 -2.72
C ILE A 189 12.56 4.32 -1.42
N GLY A 190 12.48 5.64 -1.28
CA GLY A 190 12.88 6.33 -0.05
C GLY A 190 12.03 5.96 1.15
N ILE A 191 10.73 5.87 0.97
CA ILE A 191 9.77 5.41 1.99
C ILE A 191 10.07 3.96 2.38
N VAL A 192 10.28 3.08 1.40
CA VAL A 192 10.56 1.66 1.61
C VAL A 192 11.88 1.44 2.36
N ARG A 193 12.91 2.22 2.04
CA ARG A 193 14.20 2.23 2.75
C ARG A 193 14.18 2.97 4.09
N GLY A 194 13.03 3.52 4.51
CA GLY A 194 12.89 4.22 5.79
C GLY A 194 13.58 5.59 5.84
N ARG A 195 13.92 6.21 4.70
CA ARG A 195 14.47 7.58 4.66
C ARG A 195 13.46 8.53 5.30
N THR A 196 13.85 9.32 6.30
CA THR A 196 12.94 10.29 6.94
C THR A 196 12.76 11.55 6.07
N VAL A 197 11.66 12.29 6.29
CA VAL A 197 11.30 13.52 5.53
C VAL A 197 12.39 14.61 5.59
N ASN A 198 13.28 14.56 6.60
CA ASN A 198 14.40 15.49 6.74
C ASN A 198 15.64 15.15 5.91
N SER A 199 15.63 14.04 5.16
CA SER A 199 16.73 13.65 4.26
C SER A 199 16.94 14.71 3.18
N THR A 200 18.18 15.20 3.06
CA THR A 200 18.59 16.36 2.25
C THR A 200 18.29 16.23 0.76
N ARG A 201 18.00 15.04 0.23
CA ARG A 201 17.57 14.83 -1.17
C ARG A 201 16.08 15.08 -1.42
N GLY A 202 15.19 14.79 -0.45
CA GLY A 202 13.74 15.05 -0.60
C GLY A 202 13.40 16.54 -0.62
N ARG A 203 14.25 17.37 0.00
CA ARG A 203 14.13 18.83 -0.02
C ARG A 203 14.44 19.44 -1.39
N THR A 204 15.26 18.76 -2.21
CA THR A 204 15.67 19.27 -3.53
C THR A 204 14.56 19.12 -4.55
N ALA A 205 13.82 17.99 -4.54
CA ALA A 205 12.68 17.78 -5.44
C ALA A 205 11.56 18.79 -5.16
N VAL A 206 11.15 18.95 -3.90
CA VAL A 206 10.07 19.90 -3.51
C VAL A 206 10.46 21.36 -3.75
N ARG A 207 11.75 21.74 -3.59
CA ARG A 207 12.21 23.09 -3.94
C ARG A 207 12.31 23.31 -5.44
N ALA A 208 12.76 22.34 -6.21
CA ALA A 208 12.88 22.46 -7.66
C ALA A 208 11.50 22.72 -8.30
N SER A 209 10.47 21.97 -7.88
CA SER A 209 9.09 22.18 -8.36
C SER A 209 8.54 23.55 -7.96
N ALA A 210 8.79 23.99 -6.72
CA ALA A 210 8.31 25.29 -6.22
C ALA A 210 9.01 26.48 -6.89
N ASP A 211 10.30 26.38 -7.21
CA ASP A 211 11.06 27.42 -7.90
C ASP A 211 10.71 27.50 -9.40
N GLU A 212 10.39 26.37 -10.05
CA GLU A 212 9.88 26.37 -11.43
C GLU A 212 8.49 27.01 -11.52
N GLN A 213 7.59 26.70 -10.58
CA GLN A 213 6.23 27.23 -10.56
C GLN A 213 6.23 28.74 -10.26
N ARG A 214 7.14 29.22 -9.41
CA ARG A 214 7.36 30.66 -9.16
C ARG A 214 7.93 31.38 -10.38
N LYS A 215 8.90 30.80 -11.09
CA LYS A 215 9.46 31.41 -12.31
C LYS A 215 8.44 31.52 -13.44
N ARG A 216 7.52 30.54 -13.58
CA ARG A 216 6.43 30.61 -14.57
C ARG A 216 5.39 31.68 -14.23
N SER A 217 5.11 31.91 -12.95
CA SER A 217 4.20 32.98 -12.51
C SER A 217 4.78 34.39 -12.70
N ASP A 218 6.10 34.55 -12.60
CA ASP A 218 6.77 35.87 -12.70
C ASP A 218 7.00 36.30 -14.17
N GLN A 219 7.15 35.34 -15.09
CA GLN A 219 7.30 35.64 -16.53
C GLN A 219 5.97 35.95 -17.26
N GLY A 220 4.82 35.65 -16.67
CA GLY A 220 3.50 35.98 -17.25
C GLY A 220 3.03 37.42 -16.99
N GLY A 221 3.73 38.18 -16.14
CA GLY A 221 3.27 39.43 -15.57
C GLY A 221 3.93 40.71 -16.11
N THR A 222 4.43 40.75 -17.36
CA THR A 222 4.92 42.00 -17.93
C THR A 222 4.64 42.13 -19.43
N ARG A 223 3.48 42.67 -19.79
CA ARG A 223 3.32 43.55 -20.98
C ARG A 223 2.03 44.37 -20.92
N GLN A 224 2.23 45.69 -21.07
CA GLN A 224 1.27 46.78 -21.30
C GLN A 224 0.51 47.33 -20.09
N ALA A 225 0.90 48.49 -19.56
CA ALA A 225 0.64 49.80 -20.18
C ALA A 225 1.24 50.94 -19.33
N GLN A 226 2.09 51.76 -19.94
CA GLN A 226 2.49 53.07 -19.43
C GLN A 226 2.20 54.12 -20.50
N GLY A 227 1.55 55.21 -20.12
CA GLY A 227 1.51 56.43 -20.92
C GLY A 227 0.37 57.38 -20.58
N ALA A 228 0.59 58.26 -19.59
CA ALA A 228 0.34 59.71 -19.63
C ALA A 228 -0.01 60.28 -18.25
N LYS A 229 0.85 61.20 -17.77
CA LYS A 229 0.55 62.18 -16.71
C LYS A 229 0.52 63.57 -17.34
N SER A 230 -0.44 64.40 -16.98
CA SER A 230 -0.25 65.85 -16.80
C SER A 230 -1.36 66.45 -15.91
N GLN A 231 -0.96 67.48 -15.15
CA GLN A 231 -1.69 68.17 -14.07
C GLN A 231 -2.77 69.14 -14.57
N ALA A 232 -3.77 69.46 -13.74
CA ALA A 232 -4.03 70.82 -13.23
C ALA A 232 -5.29 70.93 -12.35
N LYS A 233 -5.27 71.92 -11.45
CA LYS A 233 -6.21 72.30 -10.37
C LYS A 233 -7.53 72.91 -10.91
N SER A 234 -8.64 72.79 -10.16
CA SER A 234 -9.22 73.90 -9.36
C SER A 234 -10.64 73.62 -8.81
N SER A 235 -10.85 74.09 -7.57
CA SER A 235 -12.06 74.66 -6.92
C SER A 235 -13.47 74.08 -7.12
N GLY A 236 -14.12 73.79 -5.99
CA GLY A 236 -15.59 73.87 -5.87
C GLY A 236 -16.20 73.03 -4.73
N LYS A 237 -16.38 73.61 -3.54
CA LYS A 237 -17.41 73.22 -2.54
C LYS A 237 -18.72 73.98 -2.90
N PRO A 238 -19.94 73.72 -2.35
CA PRO A 238 -20.21 73.07 -1.05
C PRO A 238 -21.48 72.17 -0.94
N SER A 239 -21.64 71.57 0.26
CA SER A 239 -22.93 71.27 0.97
C SER A 239 -23.79 70.12 0.40
N ALA A 240 -24.47 69.24 1.15
CA ALA A 240 -25.01 69.24 2.52
C ALA A 240 -25.11 67.77 3.05
N LYS A 241 -25.03 67.53 4.37
CA LYS A 241 -26.13 67.06 5.27
C LYS A 241 -26.92 65.83 4.74
N SER A 242 -27.21 64.76 5.48
CA SER A 242 -27.27 64.54 6.93
C SER A 242 -27.51 63.06 7.25
N SER A 243 -27.11 62.65 8.45
CA SER A 243 -27.86 61.83 9.42
C SER A 243 -28.47 60.48 9.01
N GLY A 244 -28.12 59.41 9.75
CA GLY A 244 -29.03 58.27 9.89
C GLY A 244 -28.43 56.96 10.41
N LYS A 245 -28.03 56.91 11.68
CA LYS A 245 -28.18 55.72 12.55
C LYS A 245 -29.30 56.11 13.56
N PRO A 246 -29.96 55.22 14.35
CA PRO A 246 -29.51 53.90 14.82
C PRO A 246 -30.62 52.84 15.09
N GLY A 247 -30.22 51.69 15.66
CA GLY A 247 -31.04 50.85 16.56
C GLY A 247 -31.70 49.63 15.90
N GLY A 248 -31.86 48.45 16.52
CA GLY A 248 -31.60 47.93 17.87
C GLY A 248 -31.57 46.38 17.82
N ARG A 249 -30.89 45.66 18.73
CA ARG A 249 -31.43 44.96 19.94
C ARG A 249 -32.62 44.02 19.64
N ALA A 250 -32.77 42.80 20.14
CA ALA A 250 -32.19 42.01 21.25
C ALA A 250 -32.56 40.50 20.99
N ALA A 251 -31.75 39.49 21.34
CA ALA A 251 -31.68 38.72 22.60
C ALA A 251 -32.82 37.71 22.91
N HIS A 252 -32.38 36.59 23.52
CA HIS A 252 -33.10 35.51 24.25
C HIS A 252 -33.63 34.32 23.43
N ALA A 253 -33.60 33.05 23.88
CA ALA A 253 -33.25 32.37 25.15
C ALA A 253 -32.90 30.88 24.81
N ARG A 254 -31.85 30.27 25.37
CA ARG A 254 -31.75 29.39 26.57
C ARG A 254 -32.61 28.10 26.59
N THR A 255 -31.96 27.08 27.15
CA THR A 255 -32.42 25.80 27.76
C THR A 255 -32.42 24.58 26.82
N GLY A 256 -31.91 23.40 27.21
CA GLY A 256 -31.29 22.98 28.48
C GLY A 256 -30.97 21.47 28.48
N GLY A 257 -30.12 21.05 29.44
CA GLY A 257 -29.99 19.71 30.07
C GLY A 257 -29.67 18.50 29.16
N GLY A 258 -28.70 17.63 29.46
CA GLY A 258 -28.24 17.16 30.75
C GLY A 258 -28.75 15.72 30.97
N GLY A 259 -27.86 14.71 30.95
CA GLY A 259 -28.25 13.34 31.30
C GLY A 259 -27.27 12.23 30.89
N LYS A 260 -26.17 12.06 31.62
CA LYS A 260 -25.60 10.73 31.97
C LYS A 260 -25.86 10.55 33.46
N PRO A 261 -26.31 9.38 33.94
CA PRO A 261 -25.39 8.34 34.47
C PRO A 261 -25.96 6.92 34.17
N ALA A 262 -25.47 5.74 34.58
CA ALA A 262 -24.58 5.30 35.65
C ALA A 262 -24.06 3.88 35.37
N LYS A 263 -23.00 3.51 36.10
CA LYS A 263 -22.47 2.16 36.33
C LYS A 263 -23.46 1.25 37.10
N ARG A 264 -23.50 -0.05 36.78
CA ARG A 264 -23.71 -1.22 37.69
C ARG A 264 -23.66 -2.49 36.83
N GLY A 265 -23.05 -3.63 37.17
CA GLY A 265 -22.29 -4.08 38.32
C GLY A 265 -21.76 -5.51 38.02
N LYS A 266 -20.59 -5.85 38.56
CA LYS A 266 -20.14 -7.25 38.74
C LYS A 266 -20.89 -7.89 39.92
N PRO A 267 -20.95 -9.22 39.95
CA PRO A 267 -20.55 -9.92 41.17
C PRO A 267 -19.45 -10.95 40.92
N ARG A 268 -18.59 -11.11 41.92
CA ARG A 268 -17.65 -12.22 42.12
C ARG A 268 -18.42 -13.37 42.79
N ARG A 269 -18.13 -14.64 42.48
CA ARG A 269 -17.37 -15.61 43.30
C ARG A 269 -17.73 -17.07 42.97
N ARG A 270 -16.67 -17.87 42.80
CA ARG A 270 -16.40 -19.24 43.30
C ARG A 270 -17.57 -20.21 43.46
N SER A 271 -17.46 -21.33 42.76
CA SER A 271 -17.15 -22.63 43.38
C SER A 271 -16.04 -23.29 42.57
#